data_AF-A0A814FGW6-F1
#
_entry.id   AF-A0A814FGW6-F1
#
_cell.length_a   1.000
_cell.length_b   1.000
_cell.length_c   1.000
_cell.angle_alpha   90.00
_cell.angle_beta   90.00
_cell.angle_gamma   90.00
#
_symmetry.space_group_name_H-M   'P 1'
#
loop_
_entity.id
_entity.type
_entity.pdbx_description
1 polymer ?
#
loop_
_entity_poly.entity_id
_entity_poly.type
_entity_poly.pdbx_seq_one_letter_code
_entity_poly.pdbx_strand_id
1 'polypeptide(L)'
;MVITLIPPLWTDRDDCFRCHTSFTAFTRKHHCRACGETFCAPCSSKQCSLLEYGIEDEVRVCVSCYDRIKTTGSIRTQKLSINKPEEKHQAEIDEEDAFQLALSLSRNEAEEKERQKKLLTQQYANSFIQYPPTPIGSAPIADDTVQKYWENQTKQDLITIKPFTNEYVADDEIDKFVNTVNEHINNIKFRMLSNQQRGRNIANDTAVQSVFLILQNMYPEIHRFIKSLDDKQAHYESLQEKLCQLKDARDVLNALREEHLEQKKQKALERERQRQIQLAVKLDDMRQKKHAYLEYQRQLHLQRLAEQEAQMQARLDQQRYYTQQREQQNQVNTKSKI
;
A
#
# COMPACT_ATOMS: atom_id res chain seq x y z
N MET A 1 -0.58 -15.08 2.79
CA MET A 1 -0.93 -13.89 1.98
C MET A 1 -0.54 -14.19 0.55
N VAL A 2 -1.49 -14.25 -0.37
CA VAL A 2 -1.17 -14.33 -1.81
C VAL A 2 -0.82 -12.90 -2.21
N ILE A 3 0.45 -12.66 -2.53
CA ILE A 3 0.88 -11.36 -3.06
C ILE A 3 0.24 -11.26 -4.44
N THR A 4 -0.85 -10.50 -4.56
CA THR A 4 -1.45 -10.18 -5.85
C THR A 4 -0.57 -9.12 -6.51
N LEU A 5 0.29 -9.54 -7.43
CA LEU A 5 1.08 -8.67 -8.28
C LEU A 5 0.17 -7.88 -9.22
N ILE A 6 0.64 -6.72 -9.68
CA ILE A 6 -0.08 -5.91 -10.67
C ILE A 6 0.11 -6.56 -12.05
N PRO A 7 -0.95 -6.79 -12.84
CA PRO A 7 -0.83 -7.26 -14.22
C PRO A 7 0.05 -6.33 -15.07
N PRO A 8 0.92 -6.86 -15.95
CA PRO A 8 1.75 -6.03 -16.80
C PRO A 8 0.93 -5.21 -17.81
N LEU A 9 1.40 -3.99 -18.09
CA LEU A 9 0.83 -3.13 -19.11
C LEU A 9 0.92 -3.79 -20.50
N TRP A 10 -0.11 -3.58 -21.32
CA TRP A 10 -0.12 -4.10 -22.68
C TRP A 10 0.76 -3.23 -23.58
N THR A 11 1.66 -3.88 -24.31
CA THR A 11 2.48 -3.23 -25.33
C THR A 11 1.78 -3.33 -26.67
N ASP A 12 1.95 -2.30 -27.51
CA ASP A 12 1.51 -2.34 -28.90
C ASP A 12 2.72 -2.51 -29.83
N ARG A 13 2.68 -3.50 -30.70
CA ARG A 13 3.71 -3.81 -31.70
C ARG A 13 3.07 -4.04 -33.06
N ASP A 14 3.83 -3.82 -34.13
CA ASP A 14 3.38 -4.05 -35.51
C ASP A 14 3.65 -5.49 -35.99
N ASP A 15 4.34 -6.29 -35.20
CA ASP A 15 4.61 -7.71 -35.43
C ASP A 15 4.40 -8.56 -34.16
N CYS A 16 4.20 -9.87 -34.36
CA CYS A 16 4.05 -10.82 -33.26
C CYS A 16 5.37 -10.97 -32.49
N PHE A 17 5.35 -10.79 -31.18
CA PHE A 17 6.54 -10.88 -30.32
C PHE A 17 7.28 -12.24 -30.38
N ARG A 18 6.59 -13.33 -30.76
CA ARG A 18 7.20 -14.67 -30.84
C ARG A 18 7.66 -15.07 -32.24
N CYS A 19 6.83 -14.83 -33.25
CA CYS A 19 7.07 -15.34 -34.61
C CYS A 19 7.35 -14.23 -35.63
N HIS A 20 7.36 -12.96 -35.19
CA HIS A 20 7.64 -11.77 -36.01
C HIS A 20 6.76 -11.61 -37.24
N THR A 21 5.61 -12.27 -37.28
CA THR A 21 4.61 -12.07 -38.33
C THR A 21 3.98 -10.70 -38.15
N SER A 22 4.02 -9.86 -39.19
CA SER A 22 3.40 -8.55 -39.20
C SER A 22 1.87 -8.63 -39.06
N PHE A 23 1.31 -7.68 -38.31
CA PHE A 23 -0.12 -7.53 -38.17
C PHE A 23 -0.71 -6.82 -39.39
N THR A 24 -1.87 -7.30 -39.84
CA THR A 24 -2.59 -6.83 -41.02
C THR A 24 -4.08 -6.84 -40.71
N ALA A 25 -4.92 -6.39 -41.64
CA ALA A 25 -6.39 -6.48 -41.49
C ALA A 25 -6.89 -7.92 -41.23
N PHE A 26 -6.16 -8.94 -41.68
CA PHE A 26 -6.49 -10.36 -41.49
C PHE A 26 -5.76 -11.01 -40.31
N THR A 27 -4.61 -10.47 -39.89
CA THR A 27 -3.84 -10.93 -38.72
C THR A 27 -4.03 -9.95 -37.56
N ARG A 28 -5.04 -10.21 -36.72
CA ARG A 28 -5.39 -9.36 -35.56
C ARG A 28 -4.37 -9.49 -34.43
N LYS A 29 -4.21 -8.39 -33.67
CA LYS A 29 -3.37 -8.29 -32.47
C LYS A 29 -4.03 -8.95 -31.26
N HIS A 30 -3.27 -9.68 -30.44
CA HIS A 30 -3.73 -10.27 -29.18
C HIS A 30 -2.70 -10.09 -28.06
N HIS A 31 -3.14 -9.73 -26.86
CA HIS A 31 -2.24 -9.55 -25.71
C HIS A 31 -2.22 -10.76 -24.78
N CYS A 32 -1.03 -11.13 -24.30
CA CYS A 32 -0.87 -12.09 -23.22
C CYS A 32 -1.15 -11.41 -21.87
N ARG A 33 -2.12 -11.91 -21.09
CA ARG A 33 -2.46 -11.30 -19.79
C ARG A 33 -1.37 -11.51 -18.71
N ALA A 34 -0.43 -12.43 -18.95
CA ALA A 34 0.66 -12.71 -18.02
C ALA A 34 1.95 -11.91 -18.28
N CYS A 35 2.19 -11.43 -19.52
CA CYS A 35 3.42 -10.70 -19.85
C CYS A 35 3.19 -9.38 -20.60
N GLY A 36 1.97 -9.05 -21.01
CA GLY A 36 1.62 -7.77 -21.64
C GLY A 36 1.93 -7.69 -23.14
N GLU A 37 2.82 -8.54 -23.67
CA GLU A 37 3.26 -8.46 -25.08
C GLU A 37 2.17 -8.81 -26.12
N THR A 38 2.32 -8.27 -27.33
CA THR A 38 1.45 -8.50 -28.50
C THR A 38 1.83 -9.76 -29.28
N PHE A 39 0.84 -10.59 -29.60
CA PHE A 39 0.98 -11.85 -30.32
C PHE A 39 -0.10 -12.03 -31.39
N CYS A 40 0.17 -12.89 -32.37
CA CYS A 40 -0.86 -13.44 -33.24
C CYS A 40 -1.67 -14.55 -32.51
N ALA A 41 -2.81 -14.93 -33.09
CA ALA A 41 -3.69 -15.97 -32.53
C ALA A 41 -2.97 -17.30 -32.22
N PRO A 42 -2.14 -17.88 -33.11
CA PRO A 42 -1.48 -19.15 -32.82
C PRO A 42 -0.41 -19.06 -31.73
N CYS A 43 0.28 -17.91 -31.59
CA CYS A 43 1.30 -17.73 -30.55
C CYS A 43 0.72 -17.47 -29.15
N SER A 44 -0.57 -17.14 -29.07
CA SER A 44 -1.31 -16.86 -27.83
C SER A 44 -2.57 -17.72 -27.68
N SER A 45 -2.55 -18.97 -28.14
CA SER A 45 -3.73 -19.84 -28.19
C SER A 45 -4.11 -20.48 -26.84
N LYS A 46 -3.34 -20.27 -25.78
CA LYS A 46 -3.54 -20.90 -24.47
C LYS A 46 -4.32 -19.98 -23.53
N GLN A 47 -5.01 -20.57 -22.55
CA GLN A 47 -5.71 -19.86 -21.49
C GLN A 47 -5.38 -20.51 -20.14
N CYS A 48 -5.22 -19.70 -19.09
CA CYS A 48 -5.07 -20.19 -17.71
C CYS A 48 -5.47 -19.11 -16.70
N SER A 49 -5.82 -19.54 -15.49
CA SER A 49 -6.02 -18.65 -14.33
C SER A 49 -4.68 -18.03 -13.89
N LEU A 50 -4.67 -16.73 -13.59
CA LEU A 50 -3.50 -16.00 -13.10
C LEU A 50 -3.72 -15.58 -11.64
N LEU A 51 -3.65 -16.56 -10.74
CA LEU A 51 -3.87 -16.35 -9.30
C LEU A 51 -2.88 -15.35 -8.68
N GLU A 52 -1.66 -15.26 -9.22
CA GLU A 52 -0.67 -14.25 -8.82
C GLU A 52 -1.10 -12.82 -9.15
N TYR A 53 -2.01 -12.63 -10.09
CA TYR A 53 -2.58 -11.33 -10.44
C TYR A 53 -4.02 -11.15 -9.91
N GLY A 54 -4.50 -12.08 -9.08
CA GLY A 54 -5.89 -12.09 -8.59
C GLY A 54 -6.93 -12.38 -9.67
N ILE A 55 -6.52 -12.96 -10.81
CA ILE A 55 -7.42 -13.32 -11.91
C ILE A 55 -7.72 -14.81 -11.81
N GLU A 56 -8.92 -15.13 -11.31
CA GLU A 56 -9.38 -16.52 -11.16
C GLU A 56 -9.87 -17.11 -12.49
N ASP A 57 -10.35 -16.26 -13.41
CA ASP A 57 -10.84 -16.66 -14.74
C ASP A 57 -9.73 -17.10 -15.71
N GLU A 58 -10.07 -18.00 -16.64
CA GLU A 58 -9.16 -18.46 -17.68
C GLU A 58 -8.93 -17.40 -18.77
N VAL A 59 -7.83 -16.67 -18.63
CA VAL A 59 -7.46 -15.59 -19.54
C VAL A 59 -6.37 -16.02 -20.52
N ARG A 60 -6.38 -15.40 -21.70
CA ARG A 60 -5.44 -15.69 -22.79
C ARG A 60 -3.98 -15.40 -22.41
N VAL A 61 -3.12 -16.38 -22.64
CA VAL A 61 -1.68 -16.27 -22.41
C VAL A 61 -0.88 -16.79 -23.61
N CYS A 62 0.35 -16.32 -23.76
CA CYS A 62 1.28 -16.91 -24.70
C CYS A 62 1.71 -18.30 -24.24
N VAL A 63 2.15 -19.13 -25.18
CA VAL A 63 2.56 -20.52 -24.91
C VAL A 63 3.65 -20.60 -23.83
N SER A 64 4.65 -19.72 -23.88
CA SER A 64 5.74 -19.69 -22.89
C SER A 64 5.28 -19.36 -21.47
N CYS A 65 4.31 -18.44 -21.32
CA CYS A 65 3.74 -18.13 -20.02
C CYS A 65 2.88 -19.27 -19.49
N TYR A 66 2.12 -19.93 -20.36
CA TYR A 66 1.30 -21.09 -19.99
C TYR A 66 2.14 -22.24 -19.43
N ASP A 67 3.23 -22.59 -20.10
CA ASP A 67 4.11 -23.69 -19.69
C ASP A 67 4.79 -23.39 -18.34
N ARG A 68 5.21 -22.13 -18.13
CA ARG A 68 5.80 -21.69 -16.86
C ARG A 68 4.82 -21.83 -15.69
N ILE A 69 3.57 -21.40 -15.88
CA ILE A 69 2.53 -21.43 -14.83
C ILE A 69 2.08 -22.86 -14.51
N LYS A 70 1.99 -23.73 -15.51
CA LYS A 70 1.65 -25.15 -15.29
C LYS A 70 2.75 -25.90 -14.54
N THR A 71 4.01 -25.55 -14.77
CA THR A 71 5.16 -26.21 -14.10
C THR A 71 5.24 -25.84 -12.61
N THR A 72 4.95 -24.58 -12.25
CA THR A 72 5.01 -24.12 -10.84
C THR A 72 3.85 -24.63 -9.97
N GLY A 73 2.70 -24.99 -10.57
CA GLY A 73 1.55 -25.54 -9.86
C GLY A 73 1.72 -26.96 -9.29
N SER A 74 2.67 -27.75 -9.81
CA SER A 74 2.82 -29.17 -9.46
C SER A 74 3.58 -29.44 -8.15
N ILE A 75 4.22 -28.43 -7.54
CA ILE A 75 5.09 -28.62 -6.36
C ILE A 75 4.31 -28.51 -5.02
N ARG A 76 3.09 -27.97 -5.03
CA ARG A 76 2.33 -27.64 -3.80
C ARG A 76 1.49 -28.77 -3.19
N THR A 77 1.36 -29.94 -3.82
CA THR A 77 0.40 -30.98 -3.41
C THR A 77 0.98 -32.24 -2.73
N GLN A 78 2.27 -32.26 -2.36
CA GLN A 78 2.91 -33.47 -1.79
C GLN A 78 3.14 -33.49 -0.26
N LYS A 79 2.38 -32.74 0.54
CA LYS A 79 2.38 -32.96 2.00
C LYS A 79 0.97 -32.99 2.55
N LEU A 80 0.39 -34.20 2.62
CA LEU A 80 -0.59 -34.64 3.62
C LEU A 80 -1.02 -36.08 3.30
N SER A 81 -0.26 -37.07 3.78
CA SER A 81 -0.77 -38.44 3.99
C SER A 81 0.22 -39.25 4.84
N ILE A 82 0.05 -39.28 6.16
CA ILE A 82 0.55 -40.36 7.04
C ILE A 82 -0.46 -40.61 8.18
N ASN A 83 -1.25 -41.68 7.99
CA ASN A 83 -1.75 -42.74 8.89
C ASN A 83 -2.10 -42.52 10.39
N LYS A 84 -3.28 -43.04 10.75
CA LYS A 84 -3.83 -43.37 12.09
C LYS A 84 -3.34 -44.77 12.56
N PRO A 85 -3.15 -45.02 13.87
CA PRO A 85 -4.01 -45.98 14.64
C PRO A 85 -4.34 -45.45 16.07
N GLU A 86 -5.55 -45.54 16.64
CA GLU A 86 -6.11 -46.63 17.51
C GLU A 86 -5.10 -47.19 18.54
N GLU A 87 -5.29 -47.25 19.87
CA GLU A 87 -6.46 -47.42 20.74
C GLU A 87 -6.12 -47.06 22.22
N LYS A 88 -7.17 -46.81 23.00
CA LYS A 88 -7.28 -46.54 24.45
C LYS A 88 -6.22 -47.16 25.38
N HIS A 89 -5.46 -46.31 26.10
CA HIS A 89 -5.34 -46.35 27.58
C HIS A 89 -4.58 -45.14 28.20
N GLN A 90 -4.82 -43.87 27.80
CA GLN A 90 -3.93 -42.78 28.28
C GLN A 90 -4.57 -41.38 28.47
N ALA A 91 -5.87 -41.30 28.77
CA ALA A 91 -6.59 -40.01 28.78
C ALA A 91 -6.26 -39.05 29.95
N GLU A 92 -5.42 -39.42 30.91
CA GLU A 92 -5.02 -38.51 32.03
C GLU A 92 -3.55 -38.08 31.97
N ILE A 93 -2.72 -38.65 31.06
CA ILE A 93 -1.31 -38.25 30.90
C ILE A 93 -1.11 -37.39 29.63
N ASP A 94 -2.04 -37.43 28.66
CA ASP A 94 -1.93 -36.68 27.41
C ASP A 94 -2.22 -35.16 27.53
N GLU A 95 -2.95 -34.70 28.55
CA GLU A 95 -3.30 -33.26 28.65
C GLU A 95 -2.15 -32.40 29.19
N GLU A 96 -1.33 -32.93 30.12
CA GLU A 96 -0.16 -32.22 30.63
C GLU A 96 0.96 -32.18 29.59
N ASP A 97 1.21 -33.29 28.89
CA ASP A 97 2.20 -33.36 27.81
C ASP A 97 1.77 -32.52 26.59
N ALA A 98 0.47 -32.49 26.25
CA ALA A 98 -0.05 -31.60 25.20
C ALA A 98 0.02 -30.12 25.60
N PHE A 99 -0.19 -29.79 26.88
CA PHE A 99 -0.07 -28.43 27.39
C PHE A 99 1.39 -27.96 27.44
N GLN A 100 2.32 -28.85 27.82
CA GLN A 100 3.75 -28.58 27.83
C GLN A 100 4.29 -28.46 26.39
N LEU A 101 3.80 -29.29 25.47
CA LEU A 101 4.10 -29.20 24.04
C LEU A 101 3.55 -27.88 23.46
N ALA A 102 2.33 -27.46 23.79
CA ALA A 102 1.76 -26.19 23.33
C ALA A 102 2.54 -24.97 23.84
N LEU A 103 2.98 -24.98 25.11
CA LEU A 103 3.85 -23.94 25.67
C LEU A 103 5.22 -23.90 25.00
N SER A 104 5.83 -25.06 24.73
CA SER A 104 7.12 -25.16 24.05
C SER A 104 7.05 -24.72 22.58
N LEU A 105 5.98 -25.08 21.86
CA LEU A 105 5.73 -24.64 20.49
C LEU A 105 5.47 -23.14 20.43
N SER A 106 4.69 -22.58 21.35
CA SER A 106 4.43 -21.15 21.41
C SER A 106 5.67 -20.32 21.77
N ARG A 107 6.59 -20.88 22.56
CA ARG A 107 7.90 -20.27 22.86
C ARG A 107 8.84 -20.31 21.65
N ASN A 108 8.92 -21.45 20.98
CA ASN A 108 9.72 -21.61 19.77
C ASN A 108 9.20 -20.73 18.62
N GLU A 109 7.87 -20.61 18.45
CA GLU A 109 7.27 -19.76 17.42
C GLU A 109 7.49 -18.25 17.68
N ALA A 110 7.53 -17.85 18.95
CA ALA A 110 7.87 -16.48 19.35
C ALA A 110 9.35 -16.16 19.11
N GLU A 111 10.24 -17.10 19.45
CA GLU A 111 11.68 -16.97 19.20
C GLU A 111 12.02 -16.98 17.69
N GLU A 112 11.30 -17.77 16.89
CA GLU A 112 11.45 -17.81 15.41
C GLU A 112 11.00 -16.49 14.77
N LYS A 113 9.87 -15.92 15.22
CA LYS A 113 9.38 -14.61 14.77
C LYS A 113 10.33 -13.48 15.17
N GLU A 114 10.97 -13.57 16.34
CA GLU A 114 11.96 -12.59 16.78
C GLU A 114 13.27 -12.71 15.99
N ARG A 115 13.71 -13.93 15.64
CA ARG A 115 14.85 -14.16 14.73
C ARG A 115 14.57 -13.63 13.32
N GLN A 116 13.37 -13.89 12.77
CA GLN A 116 12.96 -13.35 11.48
C GLN A 116 12.88 -11.82 11.49
N LYS A 117 12.39 -11.22 12.59
CA LYS A 117 12.36 -9.76 12.76
C LYS A 117 13.76 -9.17 12.89
N LYS A 118 14.70 -9.84 13.57
CA LYS A 118 16.12 -9.43 13.64
C LYS A 118 16.83 -9.55 12.27
N LEU A 119 16.53 -10.59 11.49
CA LEU A 119 17.04 -10.77 10.12
C LEU A 119 16.48 -9.73 9.14
N LEU A 120 15.19 -9.41 9.21
CA LEU A 120 14.57 -8.33 8.43
C LEU A 120 15.16 -6.97 8.81
N THR A 121 15.31 -6.67 10.10
CA THR A 121 15.94 -5.42 10.57
C THR A 121 17.41 -5.32 10.16
N GLN A 122 18.16 -6.44 10.08
CA GLN A 122 19.53 -6.46 9.55
C GLN A 122 19.59 -6.31 8.03
N GLN A 123 18.60 -6.81 7.27
CA GLN A 123 18.49 -6.56 5.82
C GLN A 123 18.14 -5.10 5.50
N TYR A 124 17.30 -4.44 6.31
CA TYR A 124 16.93 -3.03 6.12
C TYR A 124 18.02 -2.02 6.51
N ALA A 125 19.09 -2.44 7.20
CA ALA A 125 20.23 -1.58 7.52
C ALA A 125 21.25 -1.43 6.38
N ASN A 126 21.18 -2.27 5.33
CA ASN A 126 22.19 -2.34 4.25
C ASN A 126 21.75 -1.78 2.89
N SER A 127 20.59 -1.13 2.79
CA SER A 127 20.12 -0.56 1.52
C SER A 127 19.63 0.88 1.70
N PHE A 128 20.57 1.78 1.98
CA PHE A 128 20.46 3.15 1.51
C PHE A 128 21.07 3.19 0.10
N ILE A 129 20.22 3.35 -0.91
CA ILE A 129 20.43 4.17 -2.13
C ILE A 129 19.16 4.05 -3.00
N GLN A 130 18.65 5.24 -3.36
CA GLN A 130 17.80 5.69 -4.48
C GLN A 130 16.97 4.68 -5.28
N TYR A 131 15.74 5.10 -5.65
CA TYR A 131 15.13 5.16 -7.00
C TYR A 131 13.57 5.28 -6.87
N PRO A 132 12.80 5.45 -7.97
CA PRO A 132 12.23 6.70 -8.51
C PRO A 132 10.68 6.70 -8.43
N PRO A 133 9.94 7.74 -8.91
CA PRO A 133 8.48 7.77 -8.77
C PRO A 133 7.80 6.92 -9.85
N THR A 134 6.79 6.13 -9.48
CA THR A 134 5.87 5.50 -10.44
C THR A 134 4.40 5.60 -9.99
N PRO A 135 3.46 5.54 -10.96
CA PRO A 135 2.28 6.38 -10.95
C PRO A 135 0.95 5.68 -10.58
N ILE A 136 0.04 6.50 -10.09
CA ILE A 136 -1.43 6.53 -10.27
C ILE A 136 -2.09 5.21 -10.71
N GLY A 137 -2.75 4.54 -9.75
CA GLY A 137 -3.77 3.52 -9.99
C GLY A 137 -5.00 3.78 -9.11
N SER A 138 -6.12 4.05 -9.77
CA SER A 138 -7.41 4.45 -9.20
C SER A 138 -8.09 3.30 -8.44
N ALA A 139 -8.51 3.55 -7.21
CA ALA A 139 -9.49 2.72 -6.49
C ALA A 139 -10.91 3.30 -6.70
N PRO A 140 -11.96 2.45 -6.74
CA PRO A 140 -13.31 2.88 -7.07
C PRO A 140 -13.93 3.59 -5.86
N ILE A 141 -14.35 4.85 -6.07
CA ILE A 141 -15.14 5.59 -5.09
C ILE A 141 -16.58 5.55 -5.57
N ALA A 142 -17.36 4.65 -5.00
CA ALA A 142 -18.81 4.80 -4.96
C ALA A 142 -19.12 5.75 -3.80
N ASP A 143 -19.16 7.05 -4.08
CA ASP A 143 -19.80 8.01 -3.18
C ASP A 143 -20.30 9.23 -3.97
N ASP A 144 -21.61 9.37 -4.03
CA ASP A 144 -22.40 10.41 -4.72
C ASP A 144 -22.10 11.84 -4.19
N THR A 145 -21.27 11.95 -3.16
CA THR A 145 -20.78 13.19 -2.56
C THR A 145 -19.58 13.80 -3.30
N VAL A 146 -18.70 12.98 -3.88
CA VAL A 146 -17.52 13.49 -4.62
C VAL A 146 -17.94 14.08 -5.96
N GLN A 147 -18.93 13.48 -6.63
CA GLN A 147 -19.52 13.98 -7.87
C GLN A 147 -20.08 15.40 -7.69
N LYS A 148 -20.86 15.63 -6.63
CA LYS A 148 -21.46 16.94 -6.30
C LYS A 148 -20.43 17.98 -5.88
N TYR A 149 -19.32 17.56 -5.28
CA TYR A 149 -18.21 18.45 -4.95
C TYR A 149 -17.50 18.95 -6.22
N TRP A 150 -17.20 18.05 -7.17
CA TRP A 150 -16.60 18.42 -8.47
C TRP A 150 -17.55 19.23 -9.38
N GLU A 151 -18.86 18.95 -9.37
CA GLU A 151 -19.86 19.68 -10.14
C GLU A 151 -20.09 21.13 -9.66
N ASN A 152 -19.86 21.40 -8.37
CA ASN A 152 -19.97 22.74 -7.81
C ASN A 152 -18.70 23.57 -8.00
N GLN A 153 -17.51 22.93 -8.03
CA GLN A 153 -16.23 23.64 -8.15
C GLN A 153 -15.82 23.91 -9.61
N THR A 154 -16.31 23.11 -10.57
CA THR A 154 -16.12 23.36 -12.01
C THR A 154 -16.85 24.59 -12.53
N LYS A 155 -17.77 25.18 -11.77
CA LYS A 155 -18.53 26.37 -12.19
C LYS A 155 -17.92 27.71 -11.78
N GLN A 156 -16.94 27.76 -10.87
CA GLN A 156 -16.46 29.05 -10.35
C GLN A 156 -15.05 29.46 -10.77
N ASP A 157 -14.12 28.57 -11.12
CA ASP A 157 -12.75 28.99 -11.46
C ASP A 157 -12.09 28.19 -12.61
N LEU A 158 -12.87 27.78 -13.62
CA LEU A 158 -12.25 27.45 -14.91
C LEU A 158 -11.82 28.78 -15.56
N ILE A 159 -10.65 29.29 -15.13
CA ILE A 159 -9.93 30.36 -15.82
C ILE A 159 -9.87 29.92 -17.28
N THR A 160 -10.67 30.56 -18.12
CA THR A 160 -10.70 30.29 -19.55
C THR A 160 -9.32 30.67 -20.07
N ILE A 161 -8.48 29.67 -20.36
CA ILE A 161 -7.25 29.91 -21.12
C ILE A 161 -7.75 30.36 -22.48
N LYS A 162 -7.49 31.62 -22.85
CA LYS A 162 -7.70 32.03 -24.24
C LYS A 162 -6.94 31.00 -25.09
N PRO A 163 -7.61 30.33 -26.05
CA PRO A 163 -6.94 29.34 -26.88
C PRO A 163 -5.67 29.96 -27.46
N PHE A 164 -4.60 29.17 -27.52
CA PHE A 164 -3.34 29.57 -28.16
C PHE A 164 -3.66 29.85 -29.64
N THR A 165 -4.06 31.07 -29.95
CA THR A 165 -4.23 31.52 -31.32
C THR A 165 -2.83 31.75 -31.86
N ASN A 166 -2.59 31.23 -33.06
CA ASN A 166 -1.35 31.40 -33.82
C ASN A 166 -1.22 32.86 -34.33
N GLU A 167 -1.52 33.82 -33.45
CA GLU A 167 -1.72 35.24 -33.71
C GLU A 167 -0.50 36.06 -33.28
N TYR A 168 0.48 35.40 -32.66
CA TYR A 168 1.77 35.98 -32.30
C TYR A 168 2.68 36.03 -33.51
N VAL A 169 3.38 37.15 -33.66
CA VAL A 169 4.42 37.34 -34.68
C VAL A 169 5.48 36.26 -34.49
N ALA A 170 5.91 35.63 -35.58
CA ALA A 170 6.96 34.62 -35.54
C ALA A 170 8.29 35.24 -35.10
N ASP A 171 9.04 34.54 -34.25
CA ASP A 171 10.31 35.04 -33.71
C ASP A 171 11.31 35.39 -34.84
N ASP A 172 11.27 34.66 -35.97
CA ASP A 172 12.05 34.94 -37.19
C ASP A 172 11.77 36.30 -37.83
N GLU A 173 10.53 36.81 -37.75
CA GLU A 173 10.17 38.12 -38.29
C GLU A 173 10.68 39.24 -37.40
N ILE A 174 10.62 39.04 -36.08
CA ILE A 174 11.17 39.97 -35.07
C ILE A 174 12.69 40.07 -35.25
N ASP A 175 13.38 38.94 -35.39
CA ASP A 175 14.84 38.92 -35.56
C ASP A 175 15.29 39.62 -36.84
N LYS A 176 14.60 39.38 -37.97
CA LYS A 176 14.89 40.08 -39.22
C LYS A 176 14.72 41.59 -39.07
N PHE A 177 13.63 42.02 -38.46
CA PHE A 177 13.35 43.44 -38.23
C PHE A 177 14.38 44.10 -37.31
N VAL A 178 14.72 43.46 -36.19
CA VAL A 178 15.73 43.95 -35.24
C VAL A 178 17.10 44.07 -35.92
N ASN A 179 17.46 43.12 -36.77
CA ASN A 179 18.70 43.21 -37.57
C ASN A 179 18.67 44.41 -38.53
N THR A 180 17.56 44.68 -39.21
CA THR A 180 17.40 45.86 -40.08
C THR A 180 17.46 47.18 -39.29
N VAL A 181 16.81 47.25 -38.12
CA VAL A 181 16.91 48.43 -37.23
C VAL A 181 18.36 48.66 -36.81
N ASN A 182 19.06 47.62 -36.38
CA ASN A 182 20.46 47.69 -35.96
C ASN A 182 21.38 48.15 -37.10
N GLU A 183 21.14 47.68 -38.33
CA GLU A 183 21.89 48.13 -39.49
C GLU A 183 21.69 49.63 -39.74
N HIS A 184 20.45 50.13 -39.68
CA HIS A 184 20.16 51.56 -39.80
C HIS A 184 20.75 52.39 -38.64
N ILE A 185 20.70 51.92 -37.40
CA ILE A 185 21.32 52.57 -36.23
C ILE A 185 22.84 52.65 -36.40
N ASN A 186 23.47 51.57 -36.85
CA ASN A 186 24.91 51.55 -37.10
C ASN A 186 25.27 52.49 -38.24
N ASN A 187 24.50 52.49 -39.34
CA ASN A 187 24.70 53.38 -40.47
C ASN A 187 24.62 54.87 -40.08
N ILE A 188 23.61 55.27 -39.30
CA ILE A 188 23.49 56.67 -38.85
C ILE A 188 24.62 57.03 -37.88
N LYS A 189 24.96 56.13 -36.95
CA LYS A 189 26.06 56.31 -35.98
C LYS A 189 27.40 56.52 -36.69
N PHE A 190 27.77 55.64 -37.62
CA PHE A 190 29.03 55.74 -38.36
C PHE A 190 29.09 57.01 -39.22
N ARG A 191 27.97 57.43 -39.83
CA ARG A 191 27.91 58.68 -40.57
C ARG A 191 28.06 59.93 -39.69
N MET A 192 27.38 59.96 -38.55
CA MET A 192 27.51 61.07 -37.60
C MET A 192 28.96 61.19 -37.11
N LEU A 193 29.59 60.07 -36.74
CA LEU A 193 31.01 60.03 -36.35
C LEU A 193 31.94 60.49 -37.47
N SER A 194 31.69 60.07 -38.73
CA SER A 194 32.49 60.50 -39.89
C SER A 194 32.39 62.00 -40.14
N ASN A 195 31.19 62.58 -40.00
CA ASN A 195 31.00 64.03 -40.15
C ASN A 195 31.68 64.81 -39.02
N GLN A 196 31.60 64.31 -37.79
CA GLN A 196 32.30 64.88 -36.64
C GLN A 196 33.83 64.88 -36.83
N GLN A 197 34.42 63.75 -37.27
CA GLN A 197 35.85 63.64 -37.54
C GLN A 197 36.35 64.62 -38.62
N ARG A 198 35.48 64.95 -39.58
CA ARG A 198 35.80 65.87 -40.69
C ARG A 198 35.43 67.33 -40.38
N GLY A 199 34.91 67.63 -39.19
CA GLY A 199 34.45 68.97 -38.82
C GLY A 199 33.24 69.47 -39.62
N ARG A 200 32.45 68.57 -40.22
CA ARG A 200 31.26 68.92 -41.03
C ARG A 200 30.00 68.91 -40.15
N ASN A 201 29.12 69.89 -40.36
CA ASN A 201 27.83 69.92 -39.68
C ASN A 201 26.93 68.77 -40.17
N ILE A 202 26.43 67.97 -39.22
CA ILE A 202 25.55 66.81 -39.45
C ILE A 202 24.24 67.22 -40.11
N ALA A 203 23.75 68.45 -39.86
CA ALA A 203 22.52 68.96 -40.45
C ALA A 203 22.56 69.03 -41.98
N ASN A 204 23.75 69.14 -42.58
CA ASN A 204 23.91 69.22 -44.03
C ASN A 204 23.98 67.84 -44.71
N ASP A 205 24.07 66.76 -43.93
CA ASP A 205 24.09 65.39 -44.45
C ASP A 205 22.66 64.90 -44.66
N THR A 206 22.14 65.04 -45.88
CA THR A 206 20.81 64.57 -46.30
C THR A 206 20.59 63.08 -46.01
N ALA A 207 21.67 62.33 -45.90
CA ALA A 207 21.63 60.90 -45.78
C ALA A 207 21.75 60.43 -44.31
N VAL A 208 22.11 61.34 -43.38
CA VAL A 208 21.79 61.19 -41.94
C VAL A 208 20.31 61.50 -41.71
N GLN A 209 19.78 62.55 -42.35
CA GLN A 209 18.35 62.90 -42.25
C GLN A 209 17.44 61.78 -42.76
N SER A 210 17.80 61.12 -43.86
CA SER A 210 17.00 60.02 -44.41
C SER A 210 16.95 58.80 -43.50
N VAL A 211 18.10 58.39 -42.92
CA VAL A 211 18.14 57.26 -41.98
C VAL A 211 17.40 57.58 -40.68
N PHE A 212 17.46 58.84 -40.22
CA PHE A 212 16.68 59.29 -39.07
C PHE A 212 15.17 59.14 -39.30
N LEU A 213 14.66 59.55 -40.47
CA LEU A 213 13.26 59.40 -40.80
C LEU A 213 12.84 57.92 -40.92
N ILE A 214 13.69 57.07 -41.49
CA ILE A 214 13.47 55.63 -41.54
C ILE A 214 13.35 55.05 -40.13
N LEU A 215 14.30 55.36 -39.23
CA LEU A 215 14.27 54.89 -37.84
C LEU A 215 13.03 55.39 -37.10
N GLN A 216 12.61 56.64 -37.33
CA GLN A 216 11.39 57.19 -36.74
C GLN A 216 10.14 56.43 -37.22
N ASN A 217 10.09 56.02 -38.48
CA ASN A 217 8.99 55.22 -39.03
C ASN A 217 9.01 53.75 -38.55
N MET A 218 10.17 53.22 -38.14
CA MET A 218 10.29 51.88 -37.54
C MET A 218 9.90 51.85 -36.05
N TYR A 219 9.87 52.99 -35.38
CA TYR A 219 9.56 53.07 -33.95
C TYR A 219 8.19 52.47 -33.54
N PRO A 220 7.08 52.69 -34.28
CA PRO A 220 5.80 52.07 -33.95
C PRO A 220 5.77 50.55 -34.16
N GLU A 221 6.56 50.03 -35.11
CA GLU A 221 6.72 48.57 -35.31
C GLU A 221 7.46 47.94 -34.12
N ILE A 222 8.53 48.58 -33.61
CA ILE A 222 9.23 48.14 -32.39
C ILE A 222 8.24 48.00 -31.21
N HIS A 223 7.37 49.00 -31.01
CA HIS A 223 6.39 48.98 -29.91
C HIS A 223 5.36 47.87 -30.08
N ARG A 224 4.97 47.55 -31.33
CA ARG A 224 4.08 46.42 -31.62
C ARG A 224 4.74 45.08 -31.27
N PHE A 225 6.02 44.88 -31.61
CA PHE A 225 6.73 43.66 -31.24
C PHE A 225 6.94 43.52 -29.74
N ILE A 226 7.32 44.60 -29.04
CA ILE A 226 7.44 44.59 -27.57
C ILE A 226 6.12 44.14 -26.93
N LYS A 227 5.01 44.78 -27.32
CA LYS A 227 3.68 44.42 -26.80
C LYS A 227 3.33 42.96 -27.10
N SER A 228 3.61 42.47 -28.32
CA SER A 228 3.36 41.08 -28.68
C SER A 228 4.18 40.09 -27.85
N LEU A 229 5.42 40.44 -27.50
CA LEU A 229 6.27 39.61 -26.64
C LEU A 229 5.78 39.62 -25.19
N ASP A 230 5.37 40.78 -24.67
CA ASP A 230 4.77 40.91 -23.34
C ASP A 230 3.47 40.08 -23.23
N ASP A 231 2.61 40.15 -24.26
CA ASP A 231 1.37 39.36 -24.33
C ASP A 231 1.66 37.84 -24.41
N LYS A 232 2.71 37.43 -25.13
CA LYS A 232 3.18 36.03 -25.21
C LYS A 232 3.73 35.57 -23.86
N GLN A 233 4.52 36.40 -23.17
CA GLN A 233 5.02 36.12 -21.83
C GLN A 233 3.87 35.94 -20.84
N ALA A 234 2.92 36.88 -20.80
CA ALA A 234 1.76 36.82 -19.91
C ALA A 234 0.91 35.55 -20.13
N HIS A 235 0.79 35.09 -21.39
CA HIS A 235 0.11 33.83 -21.70
C HIS A 235 0.81 32.62 -21.07
N TYR A 236 2.13 32.51 -21.24
CA TYR A 236 2.89 31.41 -20.67
C TYR A 236 2.96 31.46 -19.14
N GLU A 237 3.02 32.66 -18.54
CA GLU A 237 2.92 32.84 -17.09
C GLU A 237 1.59 32.30 -16.55
N SER A 238 0.47 32.62 -17.21
CA SER A 238 -0.85 32.08 -16.84
C SER A 238 -0.92 30.55 -16.97
N LEU A 239 -0.30 29.98 -18.02
CA LEU A 239 -0.22 28.53 -18.19
C LEU A 239 0.65 27.88 -17.09
N GLN A 240 1.76 28.52 -16.73
CA GLN A 240 2.64 28.07 -15.66
C GLN A 240 1.95 28.10 -14.30
N GLU A 241 1.14 29.12 -14.02
CA GLU A 241 0.31 29.19 -12.81
C GLU A 241 -0.65 27.99 -12.73
N LYS A 242 -1.30 27.64 -13.83
CA LYS A 242 -2.18 26.46 -13.89
C LYS A 242 -1.44 25.15 -13.70
N LEU A 243 -0.24 25.01 -14.26
CA LEU A 243 0.61 23.85 -14.00
C LEU A 243 1.02 23.78 -12.53
N CYS A 244 1.22 24.92 -11.86
CA CYS A 244 1.47 24.97 -10.43
C CYS A 244 0.25 24.45 -9.65
N GLN A 245 -0.95 24.98 -9.94
CA GLN A 245 -2.20 24.55 -9.29
C GLN A 245 -2.45 23.04 -9.44
N LEU A 246 -2.16 22.46 -10.62
CA LEU A 246 -2.29 21.02 -10.84
C LEU A 246 -1.27 20.20 -10.03
N LYS A 247 -0.05 20.70 -9.86
CA LYS A 247 0.96 20.06 -9.00
C LYS A 247 0.51 20.09 -7.55
N ASP A 248 0.06 21.23 -7.06
CA ASP A 248 -0.41 21.39 -5.68
C ASP A 248 -1.61 20.47 -5.39
N ALA A 249 -2.58 20.41 -6.31
CA ALA A 249 -3.73 19.51 -6.18
C ALA A 249 -3.31 18.03 -6.13
N ARG A 250 -2.32 17.62 -6.92
CA ARG A 250 -1.78 16.26 -6.90
C ARG A 250 -1.07 15.96 -5.57
N ASP A 251 -0.31 16.92 -5.06
CA ASP A 251 0.46 16.73 -3.83
C ASP A 251 -0.48 16.63 -2.61
N VAL A 252 -1.55 17.43 -2.58
CA VAL A 252 -2.65 17.28 -1.60
C VAL A 252 -3.30 15.90 -1.70
N LEU A 253 -3.61 15.42 -2.91
CA LEU A 253 -4.21 14.11 -3.10
C LEU A 253 -3.29 12.96 -2.62
N ASN A 254 -1.98 13.09 -2.84
CA ASN A 254 -1.01 12.11 -2.37
C ASN A 254 -0.94 12.10 -0.84
N ALA A 255 -0.91 13.26 -0.19
CA ALA A 255 -0.95 13.36 1.27
C ALA A 255 -2.21 12.70 1.85
N LEU A 256 -3.38 12.93 1.25
CA LEU A 256 -4.63 12.29 1.69
C LEU A 256 -4.61 10.76 1.54
N ARG A 257 -4.00 10.26 0.47
CA ARG A 257 -3.84 8.81 0.26
C ARG A 257 -2.93 8.19 1.32
N GLU A 258 -1.82 8.85 1.64
CA GLU A 258 -0.90 8.41 2.70
C GLU A 258 -1.58 8.40 4.06
N GLU A 259 -2.32 9.47 4.39
CA GLU A 259 -3.09 9.55 5.63
C GLU A 259 -4.12 8.41 5.74
N HIS A 260 -4.88 8.15 4.67
CA HIS A 260 -5.87 7.08 4.65
C HIS A 260 -5.23 5.68 4.85
N LEU A 261 -4.06 5.44 4.24
CA LEU A 261 -3.32 4.21 4.45
C LEU A 261 -2.87 4.06 5.91
N GLU A 262 -2.38 5.14 6.50
CA GLU A 262 -1.92 5.13 7.89
C GLU A 262 -3.08 4.92 8.87
N GLN A 263 -4.21 5.60 8.66
CA GLN A 263 -5.43 5.36 9.43
C GLN A 263 -5.90 3.90 9.34
N LYS A 264 -5.79 3.27 8.15
CA LYS A 264 -6.15 1.86 7.97
C LYS A 264 -5.23 0.93 8.77
N LYS A 265 -3.92 1.21 8.81
CA LYS A 265 -2.96 0.46 9.62
C LYS A 265 -3.25 0.61 11.11
N GLN A 266 -3.47 1.83 11.58
CA GLN A 266 -3.78 2.10 12.99
C GLN A 266 -5.06 1.37 13.44
N LYS A 267 -6.12 1.42 12.63
CA LYS A 267 -7.36 0.66 12.90
C LYS A 267 -7.13 -0.85 12.94
N ALA A 268 -6.24 -1.39 12.10
CA ALA A 268 -5.91 -2.81 12.10
C ALA A 268 -5.14 -3.21 13.37
N LEU A 269 -4.15 -2.40 13.78
CA LEU A 269 -3.38 -2.62 15.01
C LEU A 269 -4.28 -2.56 16.25
N GLU A 270 -5.18 -1.59 16.32
CA GLU A 270 -6.11 -1.46 17.45
C GLU A 270 -7.06 -2.66 17.53
N ARG A 271 -7.58 -3.13 16.39
CA ARG A 271 -8.41 -4.36 16.36
C ARG A 271 -7.63 -5.58 16.84
N GLU A 272 -6.36 -5.70 16.49
CA GLU A 272 -5.53 -6.82 16.94
C GLU A 272 -5.26 -6.73 18.44
N ARG A 273 -4.96 -5.53 18.95
CA ARG A 273 -4.81 -5.27 20.39
C ARG A 273 -6.09 -5.64 21.16
N GLN A 274 -7.25 -5.25 20.64
CA GLN A 274 -8.54 -5.61 21.24
C GLN A 274 -8.76 -7.12 21.28
N ARG A 275 -8.41 -7.86 20.22
CA ARG A 275 -8.49 -9.32 20.19
C ARG A 275 -7.58 -9.95 21.24
N GLN A 276 -6.35 -9.47 21.36
CA GLN A 276 -5.41 -9.98 22.37
C GLN A 276 -5.93 -9.77 23.79
N ILE A 277 -6.48 -8.60 24.09
CA ILE A 277 -7.09 -8.31 25.40
C ILE A 277 -8.29 -9.25 25.66
N GLN A 278 -9.17 -9.43 24.67
CA GLN A 278 -10.31 -10.36 24.81
C GLN A 278 -9.86 -11.79 25.08
N LEU A 279 -8.83 -12.27 24.37
CA LEU A 279 -8.26 -13.60 24.61
C LEU A 279 -7.65 -13.72 26.01
N ALA A 280 -6.90 -12.70 26.46
CA ALA A 280 -6.31 -12.69 27.80
C ALA A 280 -7.37 -12.74 28.90
N VAL A 281 -8.42 -11.90 28.80
CA VAL A 281 -9.56 -11.91 29.75
C VAL A 281 -10.23 -13.29 29.80
N LYS A 282 -10.44 -13.91 28.63
CA LYS A 282 -11.04 -15.25 28.56
C LYS A 282 -10.15 -16.32 29.17
N LEU A 283 -8.84 -16.24 28.98
CA LEU A 283 -7.88 -17.15 29.62
C LEU A 283 -7.86 -16.99 31.14
N ASP A 284 -7.97 -15.77 31.65
CA ASP A 284 -8.01 -15.54 33.10
C ASP A 284 -9.31 -16.05 33.73
N ASP A 285 -10.46 -15.91 33.06
CA ASP A 285 -11.72 -16.55 33.49
C ASP A 285 -11.60 -18.09 33.55
N MET A 286 -10.98 -18.69 32.52
CA MET A 286 -10.72 -20.14 32.50
C MET A 286 -9.79 -20.58 33.64
N ARG A 287 -8.76 -19.78 33.96
CA ARG A 287 -7.85 -20.04 35.09
C ARG A 287 -8.57 -19.96 36.43
N GLN A 288 -9.42 -18.95 36.63
CA GLN A 288 -10.21 -18.80 37.86
C GLN A 288 -11.17 -19.97 38.05
N LYS A 289 -11.88 -20.38 36.99
CA LYS A 289 -12.77 -21.56 37.01
C LYS A 289 -12.00 -22.84 37.32
N LYS A 290 -10.82 -23.04 36.73
CA LYS A 290 -9.95 -24.17 37.04
C LYS A 290 -9.54 -24.17 38.52
N HIS A 291 -9.14 -23.03 39.06
CA HIS A 291 -8.77 -22.89 40.47
C HIS A 291 -9.93 -23.24 41.40
N ALA A 292 -11.11 -22.65 41.16
CA ALA A 292 -12.32 -22.90 41.94
C ALA A 292 -12.75 -24.38 41.89
N TYR A 293 -12.63 -25.03 40.72
CA TYR A 293 -12.92 -26.45 40.58
C TYR A 293 -11.96 -27.32 41.39
N LEU A 294 -10.66 -27.04 41.34
CA LEU A 294 -9.65 -27.76 42.13
C LEU A 294 -9.85 -27.55 43.64
N GLU A 295 -10.23 -26.34 44.06
CA GLU A 295 -10.58 -26.07 45.47
C GLU A 295 -11.82 -26.85 45.90
N TYR A 296 -12.85 -26.91 45.07
CA TYR A 296 -14.05 -27.71 45.33
C TYR A 296 -13.71 -29.20 45.48
N GLN A 297 -12.86 -29.74 44.60
CA GLN A 297 -12.40 -31.13 44.72
C GLN A 297 -11.61 -31.36 46.02
N ARG A 298 -10.71 -30.44 46.40
CA ARG A 298 -9.98 -30.52 47.67
C ARG A 298 -10.93 -30.52 48.87
N GLN A 299 -11.93 -29.65 48.89
CA GLN A 299 -12.94 -29.59 49.95
C GLN A 299 -13.72 -30.90 50.05
N LEU A 300 -14.17 -31.46 48.92
CA LEU A 300 -14.89 -32.73 48.90
C LEU A 300 -14.04 -33.88 49.44
N HIS A 301 -12.75 -33.91 49.11
CA HIS A 301 -11.82 -34.92 49.62
C HIS A 301 -11.62 -34.80 51.13
N LEU A 302 -11.38 -33.58 51.65
CA LEU A 302 -11.26 -33.32 53.08
C LEU A 302 -12.55 -33.67 53.84
N GLN A 303 -13.72 -33.38 53.26
CA GLN A 303 -15.01 -33.73 53.85
C GLN A 303 -15.17 -35.25 53.98
N ARG A 304 -14.83 -36.02 52.94
CA ARG A 304 -14.87 -37.50 53.00
C ARG A 304 -13.95 -38.05 54.08
N LEU A 305 -12.75 -37.48 54.25
CA LEU A 305 -11.83 -37.87 55.32
C LEU A 305 -12.41 -37.56 56.70
N ALA A 306 -12.95 -36.36 56.90
CA ALA A 306 -13.58 -35.98 58.17
C ALA A 306 -14.79 -36.87 58.52
N GLU A 307 -15.60 -37.26 57.53
CA GLU A 307 -16.71 -38.21 57.71
C GLU A 307 -16.21 -39.60 58.13
N GLN A 308 -15.13 -40.10 57.50
CA GLN A 308 -14.50 -41.36 57.89
C GLN A 308 -13.95 -41.32 59.31
N GLU A 309 -13.29 -40.22 59.69
CA GLU A 309 -12.79 -39.99 61.05
C GLU A 309 -13.94 -39.93 62.07
N ALA A 310 -15.00 -39.17 61.80
CA ALA A 310 -16.17 -39.07 62.67
C ALA A 310 -16.88 -40.43 62.86
N GLN A 311 -17.01 -41.22 61.80
CA GLN A 311 -17.55 -42.58 61.88
C GLN A 311 -16.66 -43.51 62.72
N MET A 312 -15.34 -43.40 62.59
CA MET A 312 -14.40 -44.14 63.42
C MET A 312 -14.54 -43.74 64.89
N GLN A 313 -14.59 -42.44 65.17
CA GLN A 313 -14.71 -41.88 66.51
C GLN A 313 -16.04 -42.28 67.18
N ALA A 314 -17.16 -42.20 66.47
CA ALA A 314 -18.47 -42.63 66.96
C ALA A 314 -18.48 -44.12 67.33
N ARG A 315 -17.81 -44.98 66.55
CA ARG A 315 -17.66 -46.40 66.89
C ARG A 315 -16.85 -46.60 68.16
N LEU A 316 -15.76 -45.85 68.34
CA LEU A 316 -14.94 -45.91 69.56
C LEU A 316 -15.73 -45.43 70.78
N ASP A 317 -16.47 -44.33 70.65
CA ASP A 317 -17.29 -43.79 71.74
C ASP A 317 -18.44 -44.73 72.10
N GLN A 318 -19.06 -45.39 71.11
CA GLN A 318 -20.06 -46.42 71.35
C GLN A 318 -19.47 -47.62 72.11
N GLN A 319 -18.26 -48.07 71.75
CA GLN A 319 -17.55 -49.12 72.51
C GLN A 319 -17.24 -48.69 73.94
N ARG A 320 -16.78 -47.45 74.14
CA ARG A 320 -16.53 -46.88 75.49
C ARG A 320 -17.81 -46.84 76.31
N TYR A 321 -18.92 -46.40 75.71
CA TYR A 321 -20.24 -46.36 76.34
C TYR A 321 -20.71 -47.75 76.78
N TYR A 322 -20.63 -48.75 75.90
CA TYR A 322 -20.97 -50.14 76.27
C TYR A 322 -20.08 -50.69 77.38
N THR A 323 -18.80 -50.34 77.37
CA THR A 323 -17.85 -50.77 78.42
C THR A 323 -18.22 -50.14 79.77
N GLN A 324 -18.52 -48.84 79.81
CA GLN A 324 -19.00 -48.16 81.03
C GLN A 324 -20.33 -48.72 81.54
N GLN A 325 -21.30 -49.02 80.67
CA GLN A 325 -22.55 -49.67 81.09
C GLN A 325 -22.29 -51.05 81.72
N ARG A 326 -21.39 -51.86 81.13
CA ARG A 326 -20.97 -53.15 81.70
C ARG A 326 -20.32 -52.99 83.07
N GLU A 327 -19.47 -51.99 83.24
CA GLU A 327 -18.83 -51.69 84.53
C GLU A 327 -19.85 -51.24 85.59
N GLN A 328 -20.83 -50.41 85.22
CA GLN A 328 -21.92 -50.00 86.12
C GLN A 328 -22.80 -51.19 86.51
N GLN A 329 -23.17 -52.06 85.57
CA GLN A 329 -23.91 -53.30 85.88
C GLN A 329 -23.12 -54.24 86.79
N ASN A 330 -21.80 -54.36 86.58
CA ASN A 330 -20.93 -55.13 87.48
C ASN A 330 -20.84 -54.52 88.88
N GLN A 331 -20.83 -53.19 89.03
CA GLN A 331 -20.88 -52.51 90.33
C GLN A 331 -22.23 -52.66 91.05
N VAL A 332 -23.35 -52.72 90.31
CA VAL A 332 -24.68 -52.98 90.89
C VAL A 332 -24.81 -54.45 91.35
N ASN A 333 -24.24 -55.40 90.58
CA ASN A 333 -24.21 -56.82 90.94
C ASN A 333 -23.28 -57.14 92.12
N THR A 334 -22.20 -56.38 92.35
CA THR A 334 -21.34 -56.54 93.53
C THR A 334 -21.94 -55.92 94.78
N LYS A 335 -22.72 -54.84 94.66
CA LYS A 335 -23.49 -54.25 95.79
C LYS A 335 -24.71 -55.08 96.22
N SER A 336 -25.26 -55.94 95.34
CA SER A 336 -26.36 -56.87 95.67
C SER A 336 -25.89 -58.19 96.31
N LYS A 337 -24.58 -58.35 96.54
CA LYS A 337 -23.95 -59.55 97.15
C LYS A 337 -23.36 -59.29 98.56
N ILE A 338 -23.69 -58.15 99.16
CA ILE A 338 -23.49 -57.84 100.59
C ILE A 338 -24.89 -57.81 101.19
#